data_AF-A0A109W811-F1
#
_entry.id   AF-A0A109W811-F1
#
_cell.length_a   1.000
_cell.length_b   1.000
_cell.length_c   1.000
_cell.angle_alpha   90.00
_cell.angle_beta   90.00
_cell.angle_gamma   90.00
#
_symmetry.space_group_name_H-M   'P 1'
#
loop_
_entity.id
_entity.type
_entity.pdbx_description
1 polymer ?
#
loop_
_entity_poly.entity_id
_entity_poly.type
_entity_poly.pdbx_seq_one_letter_code
_entity_poly.pdbx_strand_id
1 'polypeptide(L)'
;MIDKKIYYVWIGNAKKPDIFYKCLESWKKKLPDFEIIEINEKNFDMEKHLKKNRFFRECYERKLWAYVSDYMRVHFMYENSGIYVDTDMEILKDLTPVLEEKISFFQNQKDKISKKMKFFIGYEDEKHISVGIFGTTKHNEILKEIMEFYEADIWKKPIWTIPKIFTYVFEKKYNLSEKRENILKDGEIVIFPKEYFYPYGYHEKYTKDCIKPETYGIHWWNESWGSLKARLFLEAKHLKGISKIVKKMRIIARYYLKEKR
;
A
#
# COMPACT_ATOMS: atom_id res chain seq x y z
N MET A 1 -6.78 16.11 11.66
CA MET A 1 -5.94 16.31 10.45
C MET A 1 -4.95 15.18 10.40
N ILE A 2 -4.41 14.86 9.24
CA ILE A 2 -3.32 13.88 9.13
C ILE A 2 -2.04 14.52 9.68
N ASP A 3 -1.31 13.80 10.53
CA ASP A 3 -0.13 14.34 11.22
C ASP A 3 1.08 14.38 10.28
N LYS A 4 2.04 15.28 10.54
CA LYS A 4 3.32 15.35 9.80
C LYS A 4 4.28 14.25 10.27
N LYS A 5 3.91 12.99 10.01
CA LYS A 5 4.70 11.80 10.33
C LYS A 5 4.79 10.90 9.11
N ILE A 6 5.99 10.40 8.83
CA ILE A 6 6.25 9.40 7.79
C ILE A 6 6.51 8.07 8.48
N TYR A 7 5.74 7.07 8.12
CA TYR A 7 5.90 5.69 8.58
C TYR A 7 6.34 4.80 7.44
N TYR A 8 7.29 3.92 7.70
CA TYR A 8 7.65 2.83 6.79
C TYR A 8 7.86 1.55 7.60
N VAL A 9 7.76 0.39 6.98
CA VAL A 9 8.00 -0.89 7.66
C VAL A 9 9.37 -1.45 7.28
N TRP A 10 10.10 -1.91 8.29
CA TRP A 10 11.27 -2.78 8.09
C TRP A 10 11.28 -3.88 9.14
N ILE A 11 11.28 -5.14 8.72
CA ILE A 11 11.14 -6.32 9.58
C ILE A 11 12.04 -7.46 9.13
N GLY A 12 12.46 -8.33 10.04
CA GLY A 12 13.21 -9.55 9.74
C GLY A 12 14.73 -9.36 9.73
N ASN A 13 15.23 -8.27 10.30
CA ASN A 13 16.66 -7.96 10.50
C ASN A 13 17.55 -8.02 9.25
N ALA A 14 16.97 -7.99 8.04
CA ALA A 14 17.73 -7.92 6.81
C ALA A 14 18.41 -6.53 6.66
N LYS A 15 19.51 -6.48 5.91
CA LYS A 15 20.10 -5.20 5.47
C LYS A 15 19.12 -4.50 4.54
N LYS A 16 18.88 -3.20 4.76
CA LYS A 16 18.08 -2.37 3.87
C LYS A 16 18.77 -2.22 2.50
N PRO A 17 18.03 -2.31 1.38
CA PRO A 17 18.61 -2.19 0.05
C PRO A 17 19.05 -0.74 -0.23
N ASP A 18 19.97 -0.54 -1.16
CA ASP A 18 20.49 0.80 -1.48
C ASP A 18 19.41 1.77 -1.98
N ILE A 19 18.38 1.25 -2.65
CA ILE A 19 17.23 2.05 -3.09
C ILE A 19 16.51 2.71 -1.92
N PHE A 20 16.43 2.03 -0.76
CA PHE A 20 15.81 2.60 0.43
C PHE A 20 16.55 3.85 0.89
N TYR A 21 17.88 3.81 0.92
CA TYR A 21 18.66 4.96 1.37
C TYR A 21 18.50 6.15 0.41
N LYS A 22 18.41 5.90 -0.90
CA LYS A 22 18.10 6.96 -1.89
C LYS A 22 16.73 7.59 -1.63
N CYS A 23 15.70 6.76 -1.41
CA CYS A 23 14.36 7.23 -1.06
C CYS A 23 14.36 7.98 0.28
N LEU A 24 15.00 7.46 1.32
CA LEU A 24 15.08 8.08 2.64
C LEU A 24 15.72 9.47 2.58
N GLU A 25 16.79 9.66 1.80
CA GLU A 25 17.42 10.97 1.61
C GLU A 25 16.47 11.96 0.94
N SER A 26 15.64 11.49 0.00
CA SER A 26 14.57 12.33 -0.59
C SER A 26 13.56 12.77 0.48
N TRP A 27 13.17 11.87 1.40
CA TRP A 27 12.22 12.17 2.47
C TRP A 27 12.78 13.24 3.40
N LYS A 28 14.02 13.04 3.91
CA LYS A 28 14.70 14.01 4.77
C LYS A 28 14.83 15.39 4.12
N LYS A 29 15.14 15.42 2.82
CA LYS A 29 15.32 16.67 2.07
C LYS A 29 14.00 17.40 1.82
N LYS A 30 12.92 16.68 1.52
CA LYS A 30 11.64 17.26 1.09
C LYS A 30 10.65 17.46 2.23
N LEU A 31 10.84 16.76 3.33
CA LEU A 31 9.95 16.73 4.48
C LEU A 31 10.73 17.03 5.78
N PRO A 32 11.45 18.18 5.88
CA PRO A 32 12.30 18.48 7.03
C PRO A 32 11.52 18.59 8.35
N ASP A 33 10.24 18.95 8.28
CA ASP A 33 9.36 19.09 9.45
C ASP A 33 8.62 17.79 9.81
N PHE A 34 8.85 16.69 9.09
CA PHE A 34 8.16 15.42 9.32
C PHE A 34 9.01 14.49 10.20
N GLU A 35 8.37 13.90 11.21
CA GLU A 35 8.97 12.82 11.99
C GLU A 35 9.00 11.55 11.13
N ILE A 36 10.17 10.92 10.96
CA ILE A 36 10.30 9.65 10.22
C ILE A 36 10.41 8.49 11.22
N ILE A 37 9.44 7.58 11.19
CA ILE A 37 9.34 6.44 12.11
C ILE A 37 9.39 5.12 11.34
N GLU A 38 10.31 4.25 11.76
CA GLU A 38 10.36 2.87 11.31
C GLU A 38 9.41 2.01 12.15
N ILE A 39 8.50 1.28 11.51
CA ILE A 39 7.69 0.24 12.12
C ILE A 39 8.46 -1.07 12.01
N ASN A 40 8.77 -1.69 13.16
CA ASN A 40 9.54 -2.93 13.25
C ASN A 40 9.07 -3.76 14.46
N GLU A 41 9.77 -4.86 14.74
CA GLU A 41 9.43 -5.78 15.84
C GLU A 41 9.51 -5.17 17.24
N LYS A 42 10.14 -3.99 17.39
CA LYS A 42 10.31 -3.32 18.70
C LYS A 42 9.13 -2.42 19.06
N ASN A 43 8.39 -1.93 18.08
CA ASN A 43 7.27 -1.00 18.29
C ASN A 43 5.93 -1.51 17.73
N PHE A 44 5.92 -2.67 17.09
CA PHE A 44 4.70 -3.39 16.71
C PHE A 44 4.48 -4.59 17.63
N ASP A 45 3.27 -4.77 18.16
CA ASP A 45 2.92 -5.88 19.07
C ASP A 45 2.84 -7.21 18.31
N MET A 46 4.00 -7.77 18.01
CA MET A 46 4.15 -9.01 17.23
C MET A 46 3.40 -10.17 17.89
N GLU A 47 3.51 -10.32 19.21
CA GLU A 47 2.93 -11.46 19.92
C GLU A 47 1.41 -11.48 19.80
N LYS A 48 0.75 -10.35 20.08
CA LYS A 48 -0.70 -10.22 19.96
C LYS A 48 -1.17 -10.50 18.54
N HIS A 49 -0.51 -9.92 17.54
CA HIS A 49 -0.92 -10.05 16.15
C HIS A 49 -0.66 -11.46 15.58
N LEU A 50 0.46 -12.10 15.97
CA LEU A 50 0.76 -13.49 15.60
C LEU A 50 -0.24 -14.47 16.22
N LYS A 51 -0.71 -14.22 17.46
CA LYS A 51 -1.77 -15.02 18.07
C LYS A 51 -3.11 -14.79 17.38
N LYS A 52 -3.49 -13.52 17.19
CA LYS A 52 -4.83 -13.11 16.69
C LYS A 52 -5.06 -13.46 15.23
N ASN A 53 -4.13 -13.17 14.33
CA ASN A 53 -4.38 -13.24 12.89
C ASN A 53 -3.61 -14.38 12.22
N ARG A 54 -4.35 -15.34 11.66
CA ARG A 54 -3.78 -16.52 10.97
C ARG A 54 -2.97 -16.13 9.73
N PHE A 55 -3.42 -15.16 8.94
CA PHE A 55 -2.72 -14.77 7.70
C PHE A 55 -1.36 -14.15 8.01
N PHE A 56 -1.32 -13.25 9.00
CA PHE A 56 -0.10 -12.64 9.48
C PHE A 56 0.89 -13.69 9.99
N ARG A 57 0.42 -14.62 10.85
CA ARG A 57 1.23 -15.72 11.37
C ARG A 57 1.83 -16.59 10.28
N GLU A 58 1.02 -17.03 9.31
CA GLU A 58 1.50 -17.85 8.19
C GLU A 58 2.50 -17.10 7.30
N CYS A 59 2.31 -15.81 7.07
CA CYS A 59 3.27 -15.00 6.32
C CYS A 59 4.59 -14.86 7.08
N TYR A 60 4.53 -14.61 8.39
CA TYR A 60 5.69 -14.44 9.25
C TYR A 60 6.53 -15.73 9.37
N GLU A 61 5.91 -16.86 9.69
CA GLU A 61 6.58 -18.17 9.77
C GLU A 61 7.22 -18.57 8.43
N ARG A 62 6.59 -18.16 7.32
CA ARG A 62 7.10 -18.38 5.96
C ARG A 62 8.12 -17.32 5.52
N LYS A 63 8.44 -16.33 6.35
CA LYS A 63 9.35 -15.20 6.01
C LYS A 63 8.91 -14.45 4.75
N LEU A 64 7.60 -14.30 4.57
CA LEU A 64 7.00 -13.57 3.45
C LEU A 64 6.93 -12.08 3.76
N TRP A 65 8.09 -11.43 3.90
CA TRP A 65 8.24 -10.10 4.51
C TRP A 65 7.40 -9.00 3.88
N ALA A 66 7.22 -8.99 2.55
CA ALA A 66 6.34 -8.03 1.88
C ALA A 66 4.89 -8.10 2.42
N TYR A 67 4.37 -9.31 2.62
CA TYR A 67 3.00 -9.54 3.10
C TYR A 67 2.86 -9.36 4.62
N VAL A 68 3.95 -9.53 5.36
CA VAL A 68 4.05 -9.15 6.78
C VAL A 68 3.96 -7.62 6.90
N SER A 69 4.69 -6.89 6.05
CA SER A 69 4.65 -5.43 5.96
C SER A 69 3.27 -4.89 5.58
N ASP A 70 2.60 -5.52 4.60
CA ASP A 70 1.22 -5.17 4.21
C ASP A 70 0.24 -5.23 5.39
N TYR A 71 0.36 -6.25 6.24
CA TYR A 71 -0.45 -6.35 7.45
C TYR A 71 -0.06 -5.31 8.50
N MET A 72 1.23 -5.15 8.78
CA MET A 72 1.74 -4.23 9.81
C MET A 72 1.37 -2.78 9.51
N ARG A 73 1.53 -2.32 8.26
CA ARG A 73 1.24 -0.93 7.90
C ARG A 73 -0.22 -0.56 8.15
N VAL A 74 -1.16 -1.46 7.86
CA VAL A 74 -2.59 -1.20 8.08
C VAL A 74 -2.89 -1.12 9.57
N HIS A 75 -2.44 -2.11 10.34
CA HIS A 75 -2.73 -2.19 11.77
C HIS A 75 -2.04 -1.07 12.58
N PHE A 76 -0.81 -0.72 12.23
CA PHE A 76 -0.09 0.37 12.90
C PHE A 76 -0.73 1.72 12.58
N MET A 77 -1.05 1.98 11.31
CA MET A 77 -1.66 3.25 10.88
C MET A 77 -3.13 3.38 11.32
N TYR A 78 -3.82 2.30 11.67
CA TYR A 78 -5.15 2.41 12.29
C TYR A 78 -5.11 3.12 13.65
N GLU A 79 -4.02 2.95 14.41
CA GLU A 79 -3.84 3.55 15.74
C GLU A 79 -3.05 4.89 15.69
N ASN A 80 -2.49 5.23 14.52
CA ASN A 80 -1.57 6.35 14.36
C ASN A 80 -1.98 7.25 13.18
N SER A 81 -1.98 8.56 13.40
CA SER A 81 -2.19 9.55 12.34
C SER A 81 -0.85 9.82 11.64
N GLY A 82 -0.87 9.96 10.32
CA GLY A 82 0.32 10.26 9.51
C GLY A 82 0.24 9.71 8.10
N ILE A 83 1.40 9.58 7.45
CA ILE A 83 1.56 9.10 6.08
C ILE A 83 2.42 7.84 6.10
N TYR A 84 1.91 6.74 5.56
CA TYR A 84 2.71 5.56 5.26
C TYR A 84 3.39 5.71 3.90
N VAL A 85 4.64 5.27 3.80
CA VAL A 85 5.46 5.31 2.58
C VAL A 85 6.25 3.99 2.44
N ASP A 86 6.17 3.36 1.27
CA ASP A 86 6.96 2.17 0.91
C ASP A 86 8.45 2.51 0.86
N THR A 87 9.31 1.54 1.17
CA THR A 87 10.76 1.75 1.24
C THR A 87 11.44 2.09 -0.09
N ASP A 88 10.76 1.86 -1.21
CA ASP A 88 11.18 2.17 -2.58
C ASP A 88 10.34 3.30 -3.20
N MET A 89 9.70 4.12 -2.37
CA MET A 89 8.97 5.32 -2.78
C MET A 89 9.83 6.57 -2.59
N GLU A 90 10.18 7.26 -3.65
CA GLU A 90 10.85 8.57 -3.58
C GLU A 90 9.83 9.70 -3.44
N ILE A 91 10.16 10.72 -2.63
CA ILE A 91 9.35 11.93 -2.47
C ILE A 91 10.06 13.09 -3.17
N LEU A 92 9.37 13.76 -4.08
CA LEU A 92 9.92 14.82 -4.92
C LEU A 92 9.62 16.24 -4.37
N LYS A 93 8.56 16.37 -3.57
CA LYS A 93 8.01 17.65 -3.10
C LYS A 93 7.53 17.55 -1.65
N ASP A 94 7.46 18.68 -0.97
CA ASP A 94 6.86 18.76 0.37
C ASP A 94 5.39 18.34 0.31
N LEU A 95 4.97 17.48 1.26
CA LEU A 95 3.60 17.00 1.37
C LEU A 95 2.73 17.90 2.25
N THR A 96 3.29 18.90 2.93
CA THR A 96 2.52 19.87 3.74
C THR A 96 1.37 20.51 2.95
N PRO A 97 1.56 21.01 1.71
CA PRO A 97 0.45 21.58 0.95
C PRO A 97 -0.65 20.56 0.59
N VAL A 98 -0.32 19.27 0.51
CA VAL A 98 -1.31 18.19 0.33
C VAL A 98 -2.14 18.02 1.60
N LEU A 99 -1.49 17.98 2.77
CA LEU A 99 -2.15 17.84 4.08
C LEU A 99 -3.00 19.05 4.46
N GLU A 100 -2.58 20.23 4.02
CA GLU A 100 -3.30 21.50 4.21
C GLU A 100 -4.35 21.77 3.12
N GLU A 101 -4.50 20.86 2.14
CA GLU A 101 -5.47 20.95 1.05
C GLU A 101 -5.28 22.21 0.17
N LYS A 102 -4.03 22.67 0.02
CA LYS A 102 -3.66 23.93 -0.68
C LYS A 102 -3.18 23.76 -2.12
N ILE A 103 -3.04 22.53 -2.60
CA ILE A 103 -2.59 22.25 -3.97
C ILE A 103 -3.73 22.48 -4.99
N SER A 104 -3.39 22.64 -6.28
CA SER A 104 -4.34 22.90 -7.36
C SER A 104 -5.45 21.84 -7.48
N PHE A 105 -5.17 20.59 -7.13
CA PHE A 105 -6.16 19.50 -7.08
C PHE A 105 -7.42 19.88 -6.31
N PHE A 106 -7.27 20.41 -5.09
CA PHE A 106 -8.41 20.76 -4.23
C PHE A 106 -9.16 21.99 -4.78
N GLN A 107 -8.45 22.91 -5.42
CA GLN A 107 -9.07 24.08 -6.03
C GLN A 107 -10.01 23.72 -7.17
N ASN A 108 -9.64 22.71 -7.97
CA ASN A 108 -10.44 22.20 -9.08
C ASN A 108 -11.63 21.33 -8.64
N GLN A 109 -11.71 20.98 -7.35
CA GLN A 109 -12.72 20.08 -6.78
C GLN A 109 -13.51 20.76 -5.65
N LYS A 110 -13.45 22.09 -5.50
CA LYS A 110 -14.05 22.83 -4.38
C LYS A 110 -15.52 22.51 -4.15
N ASP A 111 -16.29 22.34 -5.22
CA ASP A 111 -17.73 22.04 -5.12
C ASP A 111 -18.03 20.66 -4.52
N LYS A 112 -17.05 19.75 -4.48
CA LYS A 112 -17.16 18.39 -3.92
C LYS A 112 -16.62 18.28 -2.49
N ILE A 113 -15.97 19.32 -1.98
CA ILE A 113 -15.26 19.28 -0.70
C ILE A 113 -16.00 20.18 0.29
N SER A 114 -16.64 19.56 1.26
CA SER A 114 -17.26 20.26 2.41
C SER A 114 -16.68 19.82 3.75
N LYS A 115 -15.89 18.74 3.77
CA LYS A 115 -15.25 18.18 4.96
C LYS A 115 -13.75 18.08 4.78
N LYS A 116 -13.05 18.16 5.91
CA LYS A 116 -11.60 18.05 5.97
C LYS A 116 -11.13 16.63 5.64
N MET A 117 -10.05 16.51 4.88
CA MET A 117 -9.43 15.25 4.50
C MET A 117 -8.96 14.47 5.74
N LYS A 118 -9.40 13.21 5.82
CA LYS A 118 -9.07 12.25 6.88
C LYS A 118 -8.31 11.03 6.36
N PHE A 119 -8.34 10.81 5.05
CA PHE A 119 -7.64 9.73 4.37
C PHE A 119 -7.25 10.18 2.97
N PHE A 120 -6.03 9.86 2.53
CA PHE A 120 -5.69 9.93 1.12
C PHE A 120 -4.91 8.72 0.65
N ILE A 121 -5.04 8.41 -0.64
CA ILE A 121 -4.28 7.36 -1.35
C ILE A 121 -4.18 7.73 -2.83
N GLY A 122 -3.50 6.92 -3.66
CA GLY A 122 -3.37 7.16 -5.09
C GLY A 122 -3.71 5.95 -5.95
N TYR A 123 -4.18 6.21 -7.17
CA TYR A 123 -4.30 5.20 -8.21
C TYR A 123 -2.91 4.86 -8.79
N GLU A 124 -2.64 3.60 -9.13
CA GLU A 124 -1.42 3.22 -9.90
C GLU A 124 -1.66 3.15 -11.40
N ASP A 125 -2.90 2.89 -11.82
CA ASP A 125 -3.28 2.82 -13.23
C ASP A 125 -4.72 3.35 -13.42
N GLU A 126 -5.43 2.90 -14.46
CA GLU A 126 -6.82 3.28 -14.76
C GLU A 126 -7.90 2.57 -13.93
N LYS A 127 -7.53 1.66 -13.02
CA LYS A 127 -8.48 0.98 -12.14
C LYS A 127 -8.01 0.82 -10.71
N HIS A 128 -6.74 0.48 -10.50
CA HIS A 128 -6.25 -0.03 -9.25
C HIS A 128 -5.71 1.09 -8.35
N ILE A 129 -6.03 0.96 -7.07
CA ILE A 129 -5.46 1.78 -6.00
C ILE A 129 -4.19 1.09 -5.52
N SER A 130 -3.12 1.87 -5.37
CA SER A 130 -1.85 1.38 -4.84
C SER A 130 -1.59 1.89 -3.44
N VAL A 131 -0.79 1.15 -2.69
CA VAL A 131 -0.63 1.32 -1.24
C VAL A 131 0.84 1.56 -0.87
N GLY A 132 1.63 2.02 -1.84
CA GLY A 132 3.00 2.49 -1.62
C GLY A 132 3.05 3.86 -0.94
N ILE A 133 1.96 4.63 -0.99
CA ILE A 133 1.77 5.81 -0.17
C ILE A 133 0.28 5.99 0.18
N PHE A 134 -0.01 6.28 1.44
CA PHE A 134 -1.33 6.73 1.87
C PHE A 134 -1.22 7.52 3.17
N GLY A 135 -2.12 8.48 3.38
CA GLY A 135 -2.24 9.22 4.63
C GLY A 135 -3.54 8.91 5.33
N THR A 136 -3.53 8.93 6.66
CA THR A 136 -4.71 8.65 7.46
C THR A 136 -4.72 9.36 8.80
N THR A 137 -5.92 9.55 9.32
CA THR A 137 -6.18 9.90 10.72
C THR A 137 -6.42 8.63 11.53
N LYS A 138 -6.28 8.71 12.86
CA LYS A 138 -6.54 7.56 13.73
C LYS A 138 -7.96 7.00 13.54
N HIS A 139 -8.07 5.69 13.65
CA HIS A 139 -9.31 4.91 13.59
C HIS A 139 -10.13 5.09 12.31
N ASN A 140 -9.46 5.35 11.20
CA ASN A 140 -10.13 5.54 9.91
C ASN A 140 -10.92 4.29 9.49
N GLU A 141 -12.13 4.50 8.96
CA GLU A 141 -13.04 3.42 8.57
C GLU A 141 -12.48 2.52 7.46
N ILE A 142 -11.67 3.05 6.54
CA ILE A 142 -11.07 2.27 5.45
C ILE A 142 -10.12 1.24 6.04
N LEU A 143 -9.22 1.66 6.92
CA LEU A 143 -8.25 0.75 7.52
C LEU A 143 -8.94 -0.32 8.37
N LYS A 144 -10.04 0.01 9.05
CA LYS A 144 -10.87 -0.97 9.77
C LYS A 144 -11.38 -2.07 8.83
N GLU A 145 -11.93 -1.71 7.68
CA GLU A 145 -12.43 -2.67 6.67
C GLU A 145 -11.31 -3.56 6.12
N ILE A 146 -10.11 -3.00 5.92
CA ILE A 146 -8.93 -3.77 5.48
C ILE A 146 -8.48 -4.75 6.57
N MET A 147 -8.49 -4.33 7.84
CA MET A 147 -8.20 -5.23 8.97
C MET A 147 -9.18 -6.40 9.03
N GLU A 148 -10.48 -6.12 8.91
CA GLU A 148 -11.54 -7.15 8.86
C GLU A 148 -11.37 -8.09 7.66
N PHE A 149 -10.92 -7.58 6.50
CA PHE A 149 -10.60 -8.39 5.34
C PHE A 149 -9.48 -9.42 5.65
N TYR A 150 -8.41 -9.00 6.33
CA TYR A 150 -7.33 -9.90 6.74
C TYR A 150 -7.75 -10.91 7.81
N GLU A 151 -8.79 -10.64 8.58
CA GLU A 151 -9.31 -11.57 9.59
C GLU A 151 -10.13 -12.70 8.97
N ALA A 152 -10.99 -12.39 7.98
CA ALA A 152 -11.94 -13.38 7.44
C ALA A 152 -11.81 -13.60 5.92
N ASP A 153 -11.90 -12.54 5.12
CA ASP A 153 -12.12 -12.64 3.68
C ASP A 153 -10.88 -13.08 2.89
N ILE A 154 -9.68 -12.81 3.42
CA ILE A 154 -8.41 -13.25 2.87
C ILE A 154 -8.37 -14.78 2.62
N TRP A 155 -9.09 -15.57 3.42
CA TRP A 155 -9.17 -17.03 3.30
C TRP A 155 -10.26 -17.52 2.36
N LYS A 156 -11.17 -16.65 1.95
CA LYS A 156 -12.34 -17.01 1.11
C LYS A 156 -12.15 -16.58 -0.33
N LYS A 157 -11.22 -15.65 -0.60
CA LYS A 157 -11.04 -15.02 -1.90
C LYS A 157 -9.68 -15.33 -2.53
N PRO A 158 -9.60 -15.32 -3.88
CA PRO A 158 -8.34 -15.40 -4.61
C PRO A 158 -7.53 -14.09 -4.58
N ILE A 159 -7.89 -13.12 -3.74
CA ILE A 159 -7.19 -11.82 -3.62
C ILE A 159 -6.23 -11.90 -2.42
N TRP A 160 -5.05 -11.29 -2.52
CA TRP A 160 -4.07 -11.30 -1.42
C TRP A 160 -3.06 -10.13 -1.42
N THR A 161 -2.87 -9.46 -2.55
CA THR A 161 -1.98 -8.29 -2.63
C THR A 161 -2.70 -7.06 -2.11
N ILE A 162 -2.03 -6.24 -1.30
CA ILE A 162 -2.66 -5.07 -0.68
C ILE A 162 -3.31 -4.09 -1.68
N PRO A 163 -2.78 -3.80 -2.90
CA PRO A 163 -3.47 -2.94 -3.86
C PRO A 163 -4.83 -3.49 -4.30
N LYS A 164 -4.91 -4.80 -4.54
CA LYS A 164 -6.17 -5.47 -4.89
C LYS A 164 -7.15 -5.56 -3.73
N ILE A 165 -6.66 -5.66 -2.50
CA ILE A 165 -7.52 -5.66 -1.30
C ILE A 165 -8.13 -4.27 -1.11
N PHE A 166 -7.32 -3.21 -1.19
CA PHE A 166 -7.80 -1.84 -1.16
C PHE A 166 -8.80 -1.57 -2.28
N THR A 167 -8.42 -1.88 -3.52
CA THR A 167 -9.32 -1.73 -4.68
C THR A 167 -10.65 -2.44 -4.44
N TYR A 168 -10.64 -3.69 -3.99
CA TYR A 168 -11.86 -4.45 -3.68
C TYR A 168 -12.73 -3.79 -2.60
N VAL A 169 -12.12 -3.30 -1.50
CA VAL A 169 -12.85 -2.64 -0.41
C VAL A 169 -13.45 -1.33 -0.89
N PHE A 170 -12.72 -0.53 -1.67
CA PHE A 170 -13.22 0.72 -2.22
C PHE A 170 -14.33 0.50 -3.26
N GLU A 171 -14.17 -0.48 -4.17
CA GLU A 171 -15.22 -0.88 -5.11
C GLU A 171 -16.50 -1.30 -4.38
N LYS A 172 -16.38 -2.15 -3.36
CA LYS A 172 -17.53 -2.65 -2.58
C LYS A 172 -18.23 -1.55 -1.78
N LYS A 173 -17.47 -0.62 -1.18
CA LYS A 173 -18.00 0.37 -0.23
C LYS A 173 -18.47 1.67 -0.89
N TYR A 174 -17.85 2.05 -2.01
CA TYR A 174 -18.10 3.34 -2.68
C TYR A 174 -18.48 3.21 -4.15
N ASN A 175 -18.72 2.00 -4.64
CA ASN A 175 -19.11 1.73 -6.04
C ASN A 175 -18.11 2.26 -7.09
N LEU A 176 -16.81 2.26 -6.76
CA LEU A 176 -15.74 2.73 -7.66
C LEU A 176 -15.52 1.84 -8.91
N SER A 177 -16.22 0.72 -9.02
CA SER A 177 -16.12 -0.18 -10.18
C SER A 177 -16.75 0.39 -11.45
N GLU A 178 -17.74 1.29 -11.31
CA GLU A 178 -18.49 1.84 -12.44
C GLU A 178 -17.94 3.20 -12.90
N LYS A 179 -17.36 3.97 -11.97
CA LYS A 179 -16.83 5.30 -12.24
C LYS A 179 -15.68 5.61 -11.29
N ARG A 180 -14.64 6.25 -11.84
CA ARG A 180 -13.59 6.86 -11.03
C ARG A 180 -14.12 8.10 -10.31
N GLU A 181 -13.83 8.18 -9.03
CA GLU A 181 -14.08 9.36 -8.21
C GLU A 181 -12.82 9.63 -7.38
N ASN A 182 -12.33 10.86 -7.44
CA ASN A 182 -11.16 11.28 -6.67
C ASN A 182 -11.53 11.84 -5.28
N ILE A 183 -12.80 12.21 -5.09
CA ILE A 183 -13.31 12.78 -3.84
C ILE A 183 -14.48 11.91 -3.38
N LEU A 184 -14.37 11.35 -2.18
CA LEU A 184 -15.40 10.52 -1.56
C LEU A 184 -15.77 11.11 -0.19
N LYS A 185 -17.01 10.84 0.25
CA LYS A 185 -17.55 11.36 1.52
C LYS A 185 -17.29 12.85 1.73
N ASP A 186 -17.68 13.65 0.74
CA ASP A 186 -17.62 15.11 0.75
C ASP A 186 -16.23 15.70 1.05
N GLY A 187 -15.14 14.99 0.69
CA GLY A 187 -13.76 15.42 0.92
C GLY A 187 -13.01 14.67 2.02
N GLU A 188 -13.68 13.86 2.85
CA GLU A 188 -12.99 13.11 3.91
C GLU A 188 -12.01 12.08 3.37
N ILE A 189 -12.26 11.55 2.17
CA ILE A 189 -11.44 10.55 1.51
C ILE A 189 -11.05 11.06 0.13
N VAL A 190 -9.74 11.14 -0.12
CA VAL A 190 -9.19 11.62 -1.39
C VAL A 190 -8.39 10.51 -2.07
N ILE A 191 -8.67 10.26 -3.34
CA ILE A 191 -7.90 9.34 -4.17
C ILE A 191 -7.24 10.15 -5.27
N PHE A 192 -5.92 10.33 -5.17
CA PHE A 192 -5.16 11.11 -6.13
C PHE A 192 -5.01 10.37 -7.46
N PRO A 193 -5.06 11.09 -8.61
CA PRO A 193 -4.64 10.54 -9.89
C PRO A 193 -3.22 9.97 -9.84
N LYS A 194 -2.92 9.03 -10.73
CA LYS A 194 -1.63 8.32 -10.71
C LYS A 194 -0.44 9.25 -10.85
N GLU A 195 -0.59 10.35 -11.58
CA GLU A 195 0.45 11.34 -11.85
C GLU A 195 1.02 11.98 -10.57
N TYR A 196 0.29 11.94 -9.45
CA TYR A 196 0.73 12.48 -8.16
C TYR A 196 1.75 11.58 -7.47
N PHE A 197 1.61 10.26 -7.55
CA PHE A 197 2.41 9.32 -6.74
C PHE A 197 2.98 8.13 -7.52
N TYR A 198 2.37 7.77 -8.63
CA TYR A 198 2.71 6.64 -9.50
C TYR A 198 2.83 7.12 -10.96
N PRO A 199 3.82 7.99 -11.28
CA PRO A 199 3.96 8.60 -12.60
C PRO A 199 4.30 7.59 -13.72
N TYR A 200 4.66 6.36 -13.35
CA TYR A 200 4.77 5.22 -14.24
C TYR A 200 4.37 3.94 -13.51
N GLY A 201 3.80 2.99 -14.25
CA GLY A 201 3.36 1.71 -13.72
C GLY A 201 4.47 0.66 -13.62
N TYR A 202 4.20 -0.41 -12.88
CA TYR A 202 5.12 -1.53 -12.66
C TYR A 202 5.69 -2.17 -13.95
N HIS A 203 4.90 -2.18 -15.03
CA HIS A 203 5.30 -2.73 -16.33
C HIS A 203 5.79 -1.68 -17.33
N GLU A 204 5.89 -0.43 -16.89
CA GLU A 204 6.32 0.69 -17.72
C GLU A 204 7.80 0.99 -17.47
N LYS A 205 8.47 1.50 -18.50
CA LYS A 205 9.85 1.98 -18.37
C LYS A 205 9.83 3.42 -17.89
N TYR A 206 10.52 3.70 -16.79
CA TYR A 206 10.72 5.06 -16.34
C TYR A 206 11.47 5.90 -17.38
N THR A 207 10.93 7.07 -17.70
CA THR A 207 11.62 8.16 -18.39
C THR A 207 11.40 9.46 -17.62
N LYS A 208 12.24 10.48 -17.88
CA LYS A 208 12.07 11.79 -17.22
C LYS A 208 10.72 12.43 -17.54
N ASP A 209 10.14 12.11 -18.70
CA ASP A 209 8.85 12.66 -19.17
C ASP A 209 7.64 12.14 -18.37
N CYS A 210 7.82 11.05 -17.60
CA CYS A 210 6.83 10.56 -16.64
C CYS A 210 6.54 11.59 -15.54
N ILE A 211 7.52 12.43 -15.18
CA ILE A 211 7.38 13.40 -14.09
C ILE A 211 6.62 14.63 -14.58
N LYS A 212 5.52 14.95 -13.90
CA LYS A 212 4.66 16.11 -14.18
C LYS A 212 4.76 17.18 -13.08
N PRO A 213 4.31 18.42 -13.33
CA PRO A 213 4.29 19.49 -12.33
C PRO A 213 3.53 19.15 -11.05
N GLU A 214 2.61 18.20 -11.08
CA GLU A 214 1.83 17.70 -9.96
C GLU A 214 2.42 16.46 -9.28
N THR A 215 3.50 15.87 -9.80
CA THR A 215 4.09 14.64 -9.22
C THR A 215 4.78 14.92 -7.88
N TYR A 216 4.31 14.28 -6.82
CA TYR A 216 4.86 14.33 -5.45
C TYR A 216 5.72 13.13 -5.11
N GLY A 217 5.48 11.97 -5.72
CA GLY A 217 6.26 10.76 -5.46
C GLY A 217 6.46 9.87 -6.67
N ILE A 218 7.40 8.94 -6.54
CA ILE A 218 7.73 7.91 -7.53
C ILE A 218 7.84 6.59 -6.78
N HIS A 219 7.10 5.57 -7.19
CA HIS A 219 7.35 4.19 -6.76
C HIS A 219 8.35 3.54 -7.71
N TRP A 220 9.48 3.08 -7.18
CA TRP A 220 10.56 2.49 -8.00
C TRP A 220 10.37 1.01 -8.31
N TRP A 221 9.32 0.38 -7.79
CA TRP A 221 8.94 -1.01 -8.06
C TRP A 221 10.07 -2.05 -7.84
N ASN A 222 10.76 -2.00 -6.71
CA ASN A 222 11.94 -2.83 -6.40
C ASN A 222 11.62 -4.31 -6.04
N GLU A 223 10.49 -4.83 -6.54
CA GLU A 223 10.05 -6.24 -6.51
C GLU A 223 10.48 -7.12 -5.31
N SER A 224 9.91 -6.90 -4.12
CA SER A 224 10.18 -7.74 -2.93
C SER A 224 9.16 -8.88 -2.70
N TRP A 225 8.13 -9.01 -3.56
CA TRP A 225 6.94 -9.84 -3.31
C TRP A 225 6.86 -11.13 -4.15
N GLY A 226 7.72 -11.31 -5.15
CA GLY A 226 7.50 -12.24 -6.27
C GLY A 226 7.86 -13.73 -6.10
N SER A 227 8.28 -14.21 -4.93
CA SER A 227 8.89 -15.54 -4.74
C SER A 227 7.96 -16.75 -5.03
N LEU A 228 8.53 -17.88 -5.45
CA LEU A 228 7.77 -19.14 -5.62
C LEU A 228 7.03 -19.54 -4.33
N LYS A 229 7.70 -19.40 -3.18
CA LYS A 229 7.12 -19.67 -1.86
C LYS A 229 5.88 -18.82 -1.61
N ALA A 230 5.94 -17.53 -1.92
CA ALA A 230 4.80 -16.62 -1.83
C ALA A 230 3.66 -17.09 -2.73
N ARG A 231 3.93 -17.35 -4.02
CA ARG A 231 2.90 -17.79 -4.99
C ARG A 231 2.21 -19.07 -4.56
N LEU A 232 2.97 -20.10 -4.16
CA LEU A 232 2.44 -21.40 -3.72
C LEU A 232 1.50 -21.31 -2.53
N PHE A 233 1.77 -20.39 -1.60
CA PHE A 233 0.90 -20.16 -0.46
C PHE A 233 -0.30 -19.30 -0.86
N LEU A 234 -0.04 -18.09 -1.39
CA LEU A 234 -1.04 -17.04 -1.52
C LEU A 234 -2.10 -17.33 -2.60
N GLU A 235 -1.66 -17.87 -3.74
CA GLU A 235 -2.58 -18.23 -4.84
C GLU A 235 -3.48 -19.42 -4.48
N ALA A 236 -3.10 -20.23 -3.49
CA ALA A 236 -3.78 -21.49 -3.15
C ALA A 236 -4.44 -21.45 -1.75
N LYS A 237 -4.27 -20.36 -0.98
CA LYS A 237 -4.72 -20.27 0.43
C LYS A 237 -6.23 -20.48 0.62
N HIS A 238 -7.03 -20.05 -0.36
CA HIS A 238 -8.49 -20.11 -0.36
C HIS A 238 -9.05 -21.45 -0.88
N LEU A 239 -8.19 -22.32 -1.44
CA LEU A 239 -8.57 -23.60 -2.03
C LEU A 239 -8.40 -24.75 -1.04
N LYS A 240 -9.16 -25.84 -1.27
CA LYS A 240 -9.14 -27.08 -0.49
C LYS A 240 -9.11 -28.32 -1.40
N GLY A 241 -8.66 -29.46 -0.86
CA GLY A 241 -8.65 -30.75 -1.55
C GLY A 241 -7.88 -30.74 -2.88
N ILE A 242 -8.40 -31.47 -3.87
CA ILE A 242 -7.79 -31.67 -5.20
C ILE A 242 -7.55 -30.33 -5.91
N SER A 243 -8.48 -29.39 -5.82
CA SER A 243 -8.35 -28.07 -6.47
C SER A 243 -7.08 -27.32 -6.05
N LYS A 244 -6.70 -27.45 -4.77
CA LYS A 244 -5.47 -26.85 -4.21
C LYS A 244 -4.22 -27.50 -4.78
N ILE A 245 -4.23 -28.83 -4.91
CA ILE A 245 -3.10 -29.61 -5.45
C ILE A 245 -2.87 -29.22 -6.91
N VAL A 246 -3.94 -29.23 -7.72
CA VAL A 246 -3.91 -28.83 -9.14
C VAL A 246 -3.38 -27.39 -9.28
N LYS A 247 -3.87 -26.45 -8.46
CA LYS A 247 -3.39 -25.06 -8.49
C LYS A 247 -1.89 -24.97 -8.20
N LYS A 248 -1.39 -25.69 -7.19
CA LYS A 248 0.04 -25.71 -6.85
C LYS A 248 0.89 -26.30 -7.97
N MET A 249 0.47 -27.42 -8.57
CA MET A 249 1.18 -28.00 -9.73
C MET A 249 1.28 -26.99 -10.88
N ARG A 250 0.20 -26.27 -11.19
CA ARG A 250 0.19 -25.21 -12.21
C ARG A 250 1.14 -24.05 -11.87
N ILE A 251 1.27 -23.68 -10.59
CA ILE A 251 2.22 -22.63 -10.16
C ILE A 251 3.66 -23.08 -10.39
N ILE A 252 4.00 -24.31 -9.98
CA ILE A 252 5.33 -24.91 -10.15
C ILE A 252 5.69 -24.97 -11.64
N ALA A 253 4.79 -25.51 -12.48
CA ALA A 253 5.00 -25.59 -13.92
C ALA A 253 5.24 -24.21 -14.54
N ARG A 254 4.42 -23.20 -14.22
CA ARG A 254 4.60 -21.82 -14.72
C ARG A 254 5.92 -21.20 -14.27
N TYR A 255 6.35 -21.49 -13.04
CA TYR A 255 7.60 -20.95 -12.49
C TYR A 255 8.81 -21.46 -13.29
N TYR A 256 8.92 -22.78 -13.46
CA TYR A 256 10.02 -23.39 -14.20
C TYR A 256 9.99 -23.13 -15.70
N LEU A 257 8.81 -22.91 -16.29
CA LEU A 257 8.70 -22.49 -17.69
C LEU A 257 9.16 -21.04 -17.92
N LYS A 258 9.00 -20.17 -16.92
CA LYS A 258 9.42 -18.76 -17.01
C LYS A 258 10.93 -18.59 -16.73
N GLU A 259 11.51 -19.40 -15.85
CA GLU A 259 12.97 -19.42 -15.60
C GLU A 259 13.79 -20.03 -16.76
N LYS A 260 13.15 -20.77 -17.68
CA LYS A 260 13.79 -21.31 -18.89
C LYS A 260 13.77 -20.36 -20.09
N ARG A 261 13.20 -19.16 -19.96
CA ARG A 261 13.20 -18.11 -20.98
C ARG A 261 14.12 -16.98 -20.56
#